data_AF-A0A1H7Q0L5-F1
#
_entry.id   AF-A0A1H7Q0L5-F1
#
_cell.length_a   1.000
_cell.length_b   1.000
_cell.length_c   1.000
_cell.angle_alpha   90.00
_cell.angle_beta   90.00
_cell.angle_gamma   90.00
#
_symmetry.space_group_name_H-M   'P 1'
#
loop_
_entity.id
_entity.type
_entity.pdbx_description
1 polymer ?
#
loop_
_entity_poly.entity_id
_entity_poly.type
_entity_poly.pdbx_seq_one_letter_code
_entity_poly.pdbx_strand_id
1 'polypeptide(L)'
;MTQATPTNRLKQVIILVTFILLLSACEVNNYNPENYWPQTGDRIDMVENFWGLPDDSESFYEGNLYIVTYYYYDQGVYIDFIGDEVDLVGNL
;
A
#
# COMPACT_ATOMS: atom_id res chain seq x y z
N MET A 1 14.72 44.55 -18.80
CA MET A 1 14.94 43.93 -17.48
C MET A 1 13.61 43.93 -16.74
N THR A 2 12.83 42.87 -16.84
CA THR A 2 11.47 42.81 -16.27
C THR A 2 11.57 42.28 -14.84
N GLN A 3 11.42 43.19 -13.88
CA GLN A 3 11.45 42.90 -12.45
C GLN A 3 10.22 42.05 -12.10
N ALA A 4 10.43 40.79 -11.72
CA ALA A 4 9.36 39.92 -11.23
C ALA A 4 8.72 40.56 -10.00
N THR A 5 7.44 40.92 -10.10
CA THR A 5 6.63 41.53 -9.05
C THR A 5 6.64 40.62 -7.81
N PRO A 6 6.81 41.15 -6.58
CA PRO A 6 7.03 40.36 -5.36
C PRO A 6 5.93 39.32 -5.06
N THR A 7 4.72 39.53 -5.57
CA THR A 7 3.57 38.61 -5.48
C THR A 7 3.79 37.27 -6.18
N ASN A 8 4.58 37.22 -7.27
CA ASN A 8 4.81 35.96 -7.99
C ASN A 8 5.78 35.04 -7.25
N ARG A 9 6.75 35.61 -6.52
CA ARG A 9 7.68 34.84 -5.70
C ARG A 9 6.98 34.22 -4.48
N LEU A 10 6.08 34.97 -3.86
CA LEU A 10 5.29 34.48 -2.73
C LEU A 10 4.39 33.30 -3.14
N LYS A 11 3.71 33.40 -4.29
CA LYS A 11 2.90 32.30 -4.84
C LYS A 11 3.73 31.06 -5.14
N GLN A 12 4.91 31.21 -5.72
CA GLN A 12 5.83 30.11 -5.99
C GLN A 12 6.31 29.42 -4.70
N VAL A 13 6.61 30.20 -3.65
CA VAL A 13 7.01 29.65 -2.33
C VAL A 13 5.86 28.88 -1.69
N ILE A 14 4.63 29.41 -1.73
CA ILE A 14 3.46 28.70 -1.17
C ILE A 14 3.23 27.39 -1.91
N ILE A 15 3.25 27.38 -3.25
CA ILE A 15 3.07 26.16 -4.04
C ILE A 15 4.15 25.13 -3.72
N LEU A 16 5.41 25.56 -3.60
CA LEU A 16 6.52 24.67 -3.29
C LEU A 16 6.38 24.06 -1.88
N VAL A 17 5.97 24.86 -0.88
CA VAL A 17 5.75 24.37 0.49
C VAL A 17 4.56 23.41 0.54
N THR A 18 3.45 23.73 -0.13
CA THR A 18 2.29 22.83 -0.21
C THR A 18 2.65 21.53 -0.93
N PHE A 19 3.44 21.59 -2.00
CA PHE A 19 3.89 20.40 -2.73
C PHE A 19 4.81 19.51 -1.87
N ILE A 20 5.75 20.09 -1.12
CA ILE A 20 6.61 19.34 -0.20
C ILE A 20 5.79 18.70 0.94
N LEU A 21 4.83 19.43 1.51
CA LEU A 21 3.95 18.89 2.56
C LEU A 21 3.03 17.77 2.05
N LEU A 22 2.56 17.86 0.79
CA LEU A 22 1.81 16.79 0.14
C LEU A 22 2.68 15.56 -0.12
N LEU A 23 3.94 15.74 -0.51
CA LEU A 23 4.89 14.63 -0.70
C LEU A 23 5.23 13.93 0.63
N SER A 24 5.31 14.65 1.75
CA SER A 24 5.53 14.04 3.08
C SER A 24 4.30 13.29 3.61
N ALA A 25 3.11 13.50 3.04
CA ALA A 25 1.90 12.76 3.33
C ALA A 25 1.70 11.55 2.40
N CYS A 26 2.51 11.43 1.34
CA CYS A 26 2.65 10.23 0.52
C CYS A 26 3.58 9.25 1.26
N GLU A 27 2.96 8.38 2.06
CA GLU A 27 3.44 7.05 2.40
C GLU A 27 4.77 6.97 3.18
N VAL A 28 4.71 7.38 4.45
CA VAL A 28 5.20 6.46 5.48
C VAL A 28 3.96 5.71 5.93
N ASN A 29 3.71 4.53 5.36
CA ASN A 29 2.64 3.69 5.85
C ASN A 29 2.96 3.34 7.30
N ASN A 30 2.29 4.04 8.20
CA ASN A 30 2.50 3.98 9.63
C ASN A 30 1.70 2.78 10.15
N TYR A 31 2.03 1.59 9.64
CA TYR A 31 1.37 0.36 10.03
C TYR A 31 1.70 0.10 11.50
N ASN A 32 0.69 0.25 12.36
CA ASN A 32 0.79 -0.18 13.74
C ASN A 32 0.66 -1.72 13.75
N PRO A 33 1.67 -2.47 14.22
CA PRO A 33 1.60 -3.93 14.27
C PRO A 33 0.38 -4.46 15.02
N GLU A 34 -0.10 -3.71 16.03
CA GLU A 34 -1.24 -4.13 16.86
C GLU A 34 -2.59 -4.01 16.14
N ASN A 35 -2.66 -3.26 15.03
CA ASN A 35 -3.91 -2.99 14.31
C ASN A 35 -3.76 -3.13 12.79
N TYR A 36 -2.76 -3.89 12.33
CA TYR A 36 -2.56 -4.09 10.90
C TYR A 36 -3.69 -4.94 10.32
N TRP A 37 -4.28 -4.44 9.23
CA TRP A 37 -5.24 -5.16 8.40
C TRP A 37 -4.78 -5.05 6.94
N PRO A 38 -4.61 -6.18 6.21
CA PRO A 38 -4.15 -6.19 4.83
C PRO A 38 -5.00 -5.31 3.92
N GLN A 39 -4.35 -4.55 3.04
CA GLN A 39 -4.98 -3.69 2.06
C GLN A 39 -4.45 -3.96 0.66
N THR A 40 -5.25 -3.66 -0.38
CA THR A 40 -4.81 -3.76 -1.78
C THR A 40 -3.51 -2.95 -1.99
N GLY A 41 -2.53 -3.60 -2.63
CA GLY A 41 -1.18 -3.05 -2.86
C GLY A 41 -0.17 -3.36 -1.76
N ASP A 42 -0.59 -3.89 -0.59
CA ASP A 42 0.36 -4.38 0.41
C ASP A 42 1.16 -5.56 -0.15
N ARG A 43 2.45 -5.65 0.20
CA ARG A 43 3.28 -6.77 -0.24
C ARG A 43 3.02 -8.02 0.62
N ILE A 44 3.19 -9.19 0.02
CA ILE A 44 3.03 -10.48 0.71
C ILE A 44 3.93 -10.61 1.93
N ASP A 45 5.18 -10.12 1.85
CA ASP A 45 6.11 -10.14 2.98
C ASP A 45 5.68 -9.20 4.12
N MET A 46 4.93 -8.13 3.82
CA MET A 46 4.34 -7.28 4.84
C MET A 46 3.20 -8.00 5.57
N VAL A 47 2.31 -8.68 4.84
CA VAL A 47 1.23 -9.48 5.43
C VAL A 47 1.83 -10.55 6.35
N GLU A 48 2.82 -11.30 5.87
CA GLU A 48 3.50 -12.34 6.65
C GLU A 48 4.22 -11.80 7.89
N ASN A 49 4.80 -10.59 7.81
CA ASN A 49 5.46 -9.98 8.95
C ASN A 49 4.49 -9.58 10.07
N PHE A 50 3.26 -9.17 9.74
CA PHE A 50 2.28 -8.70 10.72
C PHE A 50 1.31 -9.78 11.19
N TRP A 51 0.86 -10.64 10.29
CA TRP A 51 -0.11 -11.71 10.58
C TRP A 51 0.52 -13.09 10.74
N GLY A 52 1.79 -13.25 10.36
CA GLY A 52 2.42 -14.56 10.26
C GLY A 52 2.07 -15.27 8.95
N LEU A 53 2.57 -16.49 8.83
CA LEU A 53 2.26 -17.36 7.70
C LEU A 53 0.77 -17.76 7.71
N PRO A 54 0.16 -17.99 6.55
CA PRO A 54 -1.24 -18.42 6.47
C PRO A 54 -1.42 -19.85 7.00
N ASP A 55 -2.67 -20.19 7.33
CA ASP A 55 -3.04 -21.55 7.72
C ASP A 55 -3.00 -22.53 6.54
N ASP A 56 -3.40 -22.04 5.36
CA ASP A 56 -3.34 -22.77 4.09
C ASP A 56 -3.05 -21.81 2.93
N SER A 57 -2.56 -22.32 1.80
CA SER A 57 -2.36 -21.53 0.59
C SER A 57 -2.59 -22.30 -0.71
N GLU A 58 -3.16 -21.60 -1.68
CA GLU A 58 -3.32 -22.07 -3.06
C GLU A 58 -2.51 -21.18 -4.01
N SER A 59 -1.99 -21.77 -5.08
CA SER A 59 -1.30 -21.02 -6.14
C SER A 59 -1.87 -21.38 -7.50
N PHE A 60 -2.23 -20.36 -8.28
CA PHE A 60 -2.72 -20.48 -9.64
C PHE A 60 -1.75 -19.79 -10.61
N TYR A 61 -1.42 -20.49 -11.71
CA TYR A 61 -0.54 -19.96 -12.74
C TYR A 61 -1.13 -20.18 -14.13
N GLU A 62 -1.39 -19.09 -14.85
CA GLU A 62 -1.85 -19.12 -16.24
C GLU A 62 -1.08 -18.10 -17.09
N GLY A 63 -0.12 -18.60 -17.87
CA GLY A 63 0.70 -17.77 -18.76
C GLY A 63 1.57 -16.78 -18.00
N ASN A 64 1.18 -15.50 -17.97
CA ASN A 64 1.91 -14.46 -17.24
C ASN A 64 1.22 -14.05 -15.93
N LEU A 65 0.07 -14.65 -15.62
CA LEU A 65 -0.68 -14.40 -14.40
C LEU A 65 -0.25 -15.42 -13.35
N TYR A 66 0.22 -14.92 -12.21
CA TYR A 66 0.54 -15.70 -11.04
C TYR A 66 -0.27 -15.16 -9.87
N ILE A 67 -1.14 -16.01 -9.32
CA ILE A 67 -1.98 -15.70 -8.17
C ILE A 67 -1.61 -16.63 -7.04
N VAL A 68 -1.46 -16.07 -5.84
CA VAL A 68 -1.36 -16.84 -4.60
C VAL A 68 -2.54 -16.44 -3.72
N THR A 69 -3.23 -17.42 -3.16
CA THR A 69 -4.32 -17.18 -2.21
C THR A 69 -3.90 -17.70 -0.84
N TYR A 70 -3.91 -16.83 0.16
CA TYR A 70 -3.65 -17.17 1.55
C TYR A 70 -4.96 -17.28 2.32
N TYR A 71 -5.08 -18.33 3.14
CA TYR A 71 -6.23 -18.56 4.00
C TYR A 71 -5.85 -18.37 5.47
N TYR A 72 -6.59 -17.50 6.15
CA TYR A 72 -6.45 -17.20 7.58
C TYR A 72 -7.78 -17.55 8.26
N TYR A 73 -7.91 -18.78 8.74
CA TYR A 73 -9.17 -19.33 9.24
C TYR A 73 -9.60 -18.71 10.57
N ASP A 74 -8.64 -18.37 11.44
CA ASP A 74 -8.91 -17.71 12.72
C ASP A 74 -9.52 -16.30 12.52
N GLN A 75 -9.09 -15.61 11.46
CA GLN A 75 -9.59 -14.29 11.06
C GLN A 75 -10.84 -14.40 10.18
N GLY A 76 -11.12 -15.58 9.62
CA GLY A 76 -12.23 -15.84 8.72
C GLY A 76 -12.09 -15.14 7.36
N VAL A 77 -10.86 -15.01 6.85
CA VAL A 77 -10.58 -14.30 5.60
C VAL A 77 -9.63 -15.05 4.68
N TYR A 78 -9.72 -14.76 3.38
CA TYR A 78 -8.70 -15.11 2.40
C TYR A 78 -8.13 -13.85 1.75
N ILE A 79 -6.90 -13.94 1.28
CA ILE A 79 -6.17 -12.84 0.64
C ILE A 79 -5.61 -13.35 -0.68
N ASP A 80 -6.00 -12.73 -1.78
CA ASP A 80 -5.44 -13.01 -3.10
C ASP A 80 -4.30 -12.02 -3.39
N PHE A 81 -3.18 -12.56 -3.84
CA PHE A 81 -2.01 -11.83 -4.28
C PHE A 81 -1.84 -12.01 -5.78
N ILE A 82 -1.64 -10.92 -6.52
CA ILE A 82 -1.20 -10.96 -7.92
C ILE A 82 0.27 -10.57 -7.94
N GLY A 83 1.14 -11.50 -8.34
CA GLY A 83 2.58 -11.35 -8.13
C GLY A 83 2.90 -11.36 -6.64
N ASP A 84 3.38 -10.25 -6.11
CA ASP A 84 3.79 -10.10 -4.70
C ASP A 84 2.89 -9.15 -3.91
N GLU A 85 1.79 -8.65 -4.49
CA GLU A 85 0.94 -7.61 -3.89
C GLU A 85 -0.49 -8.12 -3.70
N VAL A 86 -1.12 -7.71 -2.59
CA VAL A 86 -2.53 -7.97 -2.30
C VAL A 86 -3.38 -7.33 -3.40
N ASP A 87 -4.17 -8.15 -4.08
CA ASP A 87 -5.20 -7.69 -4.99
C ASP A 87 -6.54 -7.56 -4.25
N LEU A 88 -6.92 -8.59 -3.50
CA LEU A 88 -8.20 -8.71 -2.82
C LEU A 88 -8.06 -9.30 -1.41
N VAL A 89 -8.89 -8.80 -0.48
CA VAL A 89 -9.15 -9.44 0.82
C VAL A 89 -10.64 -9.80 0.88
N GLY A 90 -10.95 -11.07 1.04
CA GLY A 90 -12.31 -11.61 1.08
C GLY A 90 -12.60 -12.37 2.38
N ASN A 91 -13.87 -12.70 2.62
CA ASN A 91 -14.31 -13.49 3.77
C ASN A 91 -14.46 -14.97 3.41
N LEU A 92 -14.18 -15.86 4.36
CA LEU A 92 -14.34 -17.31 4.26
C LEU A 92 -15.71 -17.83 4.71
#